data_AF-I4VVK8-F1
#
_entry.id   AF-I4VVK8-F1
#
_cell.length_a   1.000
_cell.length_b   1.000
_cell.length_c   1.000
_cell.angle_alpha   90.00
_cell.angle_beta   90.00
_cell.angle_gamma   90.00
#
_symmetry.space_group_name_H-M   'P 1'
#
loop_
_entity.id
_entity.type
_entity.pdbx_description
1 polymer ?
#
loop_
_entity_poly.entity_id
_entity_poly.type
_entity_poly.pdbx_seq_one_letter_code
_entity_poly.pdbx_strand_id
1 'polypeptide(L)' 'MATPLGIRKLDFGANGGRITFREKPEVDPMAIIKLIQSLPRVYKLEGQDKLRITLDLPGATERIRSAQEVLVLLGARRPG' A
#
# COMPACT_ATOMS: atom_id res chain seq x y z
N MET A 1 -11.94 14.23 -6.33
CA MET A 1 -11.86 14.36 -4.86
C MET A 1 -10.94 13.25 -4.37
N ALA A 2 -9.85 13.57 -3.69
CA ALA A 2 -8.92 12.56 -3.17
C ALA A 2 -9.51 11.96 -1.90
N THR A 3 -10.02 10.73 -1.97
CA THR A 3 -10.51 10.01 -0.78
C THR A 3 -9.35 9.86 0.21
N PRO A 4 -9.48 10.31 1.47
CA PRO A 4 -8.43 10.12 2.44
C PRO A 4 -8.33 8.63 2.75
N LEU A 5 -7.34 7.94 2.17
CA LEU A 5 -7.16 6.48 2.22
C LEU A 5 -6.97 5.88 3.62
N GLY A 6 -7.12 6.67 4.70
CA GLY A 6 -6.87 6.23 6.06
C GLY A 6 -5.40 5.85 6.31
N ILE A 7 -4.49 6.26 5.44
CA ILE A 7 -3.05 6.02 5.58
C ILE A 7 -2.50 7.02 6.61
N ARG A 8 -1.88 6.49 7.66
CA ARG A 8 -1.16 7.27 8.67
C ARG A 8 0.24 7.63 8.19
N LYS A 9 0.92 6.69 7.54
CA LYS A 9 2.30 6.86 7.07
C LYS A 9 2.60 5.99 5.86
N LEU A 10 3.38 6.53 4.93
CA LEU A 10 3.92 5.85 3.76
C LEU A 10 5.42 6.09 3.71
N ASP A 11 6.22 5.02 3.81
CA ASP A 11 7.68 5.08 3.72
C ASP A 11 8.14 4.18 2.56
N PHE A 12 8.96 4.70 1.65
CA PHE A 12 9.55 3.91 0.56
C PHE A 12 11.07 4.13 0.49
N GLY A 13 11.81 3.04 0.35
CA GLY A 13 13.25 2.98 0.21
C GLY A 13 13.67 2.03 -0.90
N ALA A 14 14.97 1.71 -0.96
CA ALA A 14 15.53 0.86 -2.02
C ALA A 14 14.95 -0.57 -2.04
N ASN A 15 14.50 -1.09 -0.89
CA ASN A 15 13.99 -2.46 -0.76
C ASN A 15 12.45 -2.53 -0.67
N GLY A 16 11.76 -1.50 -1.16
CA GLY A 16 10.31 -1.42 -1.17
C GLY A 16 9.79 -0.39 -0.17
N GLY A 17 8.70 -0.69 0.52
CA GLY A 17 8.05 0.29 1.38
C GLY A 17 7.17 -0.28 2.48
N ARG A 18 6.61 0.61 3.27
CA ARG A 18 5.71 0.30 4.37
C ARG A 18 4.57 1.30 4.43
N ILE A 19 3.38 0.78 4.60
CA ILE A 19 2.16 1.55 4.83
C ILE A 19 1.70 1.26 6.24
N THR A 20 1.47 2.31 7.01
CA THR A 20 0.78 2.22 8.30
C THR A 20 -0.60 2.83 8.12
N PHE A 21 -1.62 2.03 8.40
CA PHE A 21 -3.02 2.46 8.41
C PHE A 21 -3.36 3.13 9.76
N ARG A 22 -4.39 3.97 9.78
CA ARG A 22 -5.01 4.44 11.04
C ARG A 22 -5.89 3.32 11.62
N GLU A 23 -6.29 3.43 12.88
CA GLU A 23 -7.14 2.41 13.55
C GLU A 23 -8.46 2.12 12.82
N LYS A 24 -9.00 3.12 12.11
CA LYS A 24 -10.15 2.96 11.20
C LYS A 24 -9.73 3.41 9.79
N PRO A 25 -9.08 2.54 9.00
CA PRO A 25 -8.74 2.90 7.64
C PRO A 25 -9.99 2.96 6.78
N GLU A 26 -10.08 3.96 5.89
CA GLU A 26 -11.13 4.03 4.86
C GLU A 26 -10.88 3.06 3.69
N VAL A 27 -9.74 2.35 3.72
CA VAL A 27 -9.40 1.24 2.82
C VAL A 27 -10.23 0.01 3.16
N ASP A 28 -10.76 -0.65 2.13
CA ASP A 28 -11.44 -1.93 2.25
C ASP A 28 -10.44 -3.03 2.69
N PRO A 29 -10.64 -3.67 3.86
CA PRO A 29 -9.80 -4.79 4.29
C PRO A 29 -9.72 -5.93 3.26
N MET A 30 -10.79 -6.16 2.49
CA MET A 30 -10.80 -7.17 1.43
C MET A 30 -9.85 -6.83 0.28
N ALA A 31 -9.62 -5.54 -0.01
CA ALA A 31 -8.65 -5.11 -1.01
C ALA A 31 -7.22 -5.43 -0.56
N ILE A 32 -6.90 -5.21 0.73
CA ILE A 32 -5.60 -5.58 1.32
C ILE A 32 -5.38 -7.09 1.24
N ILE A 33 -6.38 -7.87 1.67
CA ILE A 33 -6.29 -9.34 1.65
C ILE A 33 -6.08 -9.84 0.22
N LYS A 34 -6.84 -9.34 -0.76
CA LYS A 34 -6.68 -9.71 -2.17
C LYS A 34 -5.29 -9.35 -2.69
N LEU A 35 -4.78 -8.16 -2.36
CA LEU A 35 -3.45 -7.73 -2.78
C LEU A 35 -2.34 -8.67 -2.27
N ILE A 36 -2.43 -9.07 -1.00
CA ILE A 36 -1.51 -10.04 -0.39
C ILE A 36 -1.64 -11.40 -1.07
N GLN A 37 -2.87 -11.88 -1.32
CA GLN A 37 -3.09 -13.16 -1.98
C GLN A 37 -2.61 -13.17 -3.44
N SER A 38 -2.73 -12.06 -4.16
CA SER A 38 -2.27 -11.93 -5.54
C SER A 38 -0.74 -11.91 -5.64
N LEU A 39 -0.05 -11.24 -4.72
CA LEU A 39 1.41 -11.09 -4.74
C LEU A 39 2.02 -11.32 -3.34
N PRO A 40 1.96 -12.55 -2.80
CA PRO A 40 2.34 -12.84 -1.41
C PRO A 40 3.84 -12.71 -1.12
N ARG A 41 4.68 -12.66 -2.16
CA ARG A 41 6.13 -12.40 -2.05
C ARG A 41 6.43 -10.91 -1.96
N VAL A 42 5.54 -10.07 -2.47
CA VAL A 42 5.71 -8.61 -2.52
C VAL A 42 5.02 -7.97 -1.32
N TYR A 43 3.77 -8.35 -1.06
CA TYR A 43 2.96 -7.75 0.00
C TYR A 43 2.82 -8.70 1.18
N LYS A 44 3.00 -8.15 2.38
CA LYS A 44 2.84 -8.89 3.63
C LYS A 44 2.21 -8.01 4.70
N LEU A 45 1.21 -8.55 5.40
CA LEU A 45 0.68 -7.88 6.58
C LEU A 45 1.70 -8.00 7.73
N GLU A 46 2.00 -6.88 8.38
CA GLU A 46 2.82 -6.84 9.59
C GLU A 46 1.98 -6.32 10.75
N GLY A 47 1.53 -7.22 11.63
CA GLY A 47 0.53 -6.87 12.64
C GLY A 47 -0.85 -6.64 12.01
N GLN A 48 -1.70 -5.84 12.65
CA GLN A 48 -3.08 -5.59 12.18
C GLN A 48 -3.21 -4.33 11.30
N ASP A 49 -2.25 -3.41 11.39
CA ASP A 49 -2.35 -2.05 10.86
C ASP A 49 -1.25 -1.69 9.86
N LYS A 50 -0.36 -2.63 9.49
CA LYS A 50 0.76 -2.34 8.58
C LYS A 50 0.81 -3.31 7.42
N LEU A 51 1.09 -2.75 6.25
CA LEU A 51 1.39 -3.48 5.03
C LEU A 51 2.85 -3.22 4.66
N ARG A 52 3.63 -4.29 4.59
CA ARG A 52 4.98 -4.27 4.04
C ARG A 52 4.95 -4.59 2.56
N ILE A 53 5.74 -3.84 1.80
CA ILE A 53 5.96 -4.01 0.37
C ILE A 53 7.45 -4.30 0.18
N THR A 54 7.77 -5.43 -0.43
CA THR A 54 9.15 -5.85 -0.71
C THR A 54 9.37 -5.85 -2.22
N LEU A 55 10.12 -4.87 -2.70
CA LEU A 55 10.45 -4.64 -4.10
C LEU A 55 11.89 -4.13 -4.19
N ASP A 56 12.61 -4.44 -5.27
CA ASP A 56 13.90 -3.81 -5.54
C ASP A 56 13.66 -2.52 -6.34
N LEU A 57 13.92 -1.37 -5.72
CA LEU A 57 13.64 -0.03 -6.22
C LEU A 57 14.91 0.83 -6.16
N PRO A 58 15.94 0.52 -6.97
CA PRO A 58 17.23 1.20 -6.92
C PRO A 58 17.08 2.70 -7.21
N GLY A 59 16.19 3.10 -8.12
CA GLY A 59 15.99 4.48 -8.55
C GLY A 59 14.92 5.24 -7.75
N ALA A 60 15.14 6.54 -7.53
CA ALA A 60 14.14 7.43 -6.91
C ALA A 60 12.82 7.48 -7.72
N THR A 61 12.91 7.46 -9.05
CA THR A 61 11.74 7.43 -9.96
C THR A 61 10.91 6.17 -9.77
N GLU A 62 11.55 5.01 -9.62
CA GLU A 62 10.87 3.73 -9.40
C GLU A 62 10.16 3.72 -8.05
N ARG A 63 10.81 4.27 -7.00
CA ARG A 63 10.19 4.43 -5.68
C ARG A 63 8.92 5.27 -5.72
N ILE A 64 8.95 6.41 -6.42
CA ILE A 64 7.78 7.28 -6.57
C ILE A 64 6.67 6.57 -7.35
N ARG A 65 7.01 5.90 -8.46
CA ARG A 65 6.05 5.15 -9.25
C ARG A 65 5.38 4.04 -8.43
N SER A 66 6.15 3.20 -7.74
CA SER A 66 5.60 2.12 -6.92
C SER A 66 4.76 2.66 -5.77
N ALA A 67 5.14 3.77 -5.14
CA ALA A 67 4.32 4.42 -4.13
C ALA A 67 2.96 4.86 -4.71
N GLN A 68 2.96 5.48 -5.89
CA GLN A 68 1.72 5.87 -6.58
C GLN A 68 0.85 4.67 -6.96
N GLU A 69 1.44 3.62 -7.52
CA GLU A 69 0.72 2.39 -7.88
C GLU A 69 0.04 1.76 -6.67
N VAL A 70 0.73 1.67 -5.53
CA VAL A 70 0.14 1.12 -4.30
C VAL A 70 -0.99 2.01 -3.78
N LEU A 71 -0.84 3.34 -3.84
CA LEU A 71 -1.92 4.26 -3.48
C LEU A 71 -3.14 4.11 -4.40
N VAL A 72 -2.93 3.89 -5.70
CA VAL A 72 -4.03 3.62 -6.65
C VAL A 72 -4.71 2.29 -6.35
N LEU A 73 -3.94 1.23 -6.09
CA LEU A 73 -4.49 -0.09 -5.77
C LEU A 73 -5.33 -0.07 -4.49
N LEU A 74 -4.88 0.67 -3.47
CA LEU A 74 -5.62 0.83 -2.21
C LEU A 74 -6.76 1.85 -2.31
N GLY A 75 -6.62 2.84 -3.20
CA GLY A 75 -7.55 3.95 -3.39
C GLY A 75 -8.57 3.78 -4.50
N ALA A 76 -8.49 2.69 -5.26
CA ALA A 76 -9.50 2.27 -6.21
C ALA A 76 -10.77 1.77 -5.49
N ARG A 77 -11.39 2.65 -4.68
CA ARG A 77 -12.85 2.65 -4.62
C ARG A 77 -13.31 2.90 -6.04
N ARG A 78 -14.02 1.93 -6.64
CA ARG A 78 -14.85 2.22 -7.80
C ARG A 78 -15.70 3.44 -7.42
N PRO A 79 -15.67 4.55 -8.18
CA PRO A 79 -16.78 5.49 -8.12
C PRO A 79 -18.00 4.68 -8.57
N GLY A 80 -18.87 4.38 -7.61
CA GLY A 80 -20.25 3.97 -7.92
C GLY A 80 -20.99 5.16 -8.48
#